data_AF-A0A0G3UP12-F1
#
_entry.id   AF-A0A0G3UP12-F1
#
_cell.length_a   1.000
_cell.length_b   1.000
_cell.length_c   1.000
_cell.angle_alpha   90.00
_cell.angle_beta   90.00
_cell.angle_gamma   90.00
#
_symmetry.space_group_name_H-M   'P 1'
#
loop_
_entity.id
_entity.type
_entity.pdbx_description
1 polymer ?
#
loop_
_entity_poly.entity_id
_entity_poly.type
_entity_poly.pdbx_seq_one_letter_code
_entity_poly.pdbx_strand_id
1 'polypeptide(L)'
;MTLPILLGVLLLGALLLAGALYALRGVRPVRAVTGAGEAAEAAGADEAELKSRRAAEVVALGFVPEAELDTAHPAPVPAERTAVLAALADGDWEVGAAYLKAAGRDWEERWLRVRVLAGAAAGDDGWLRAWREAKPSHPALALVAADTAVVVAWDARGEGAAGDIAEERLRTFQGLLEKAKAAAREAQRVADPADPVPYMVEQSVGIGLGYPHEDYERLWAQITARGPKVLTAHTHALQYWCEKWHGSHELALSFARESAAAGEPGELLTLLPLLAYFEQDAHDPELTAEVFYKAPEIREAVDAALADLAAAGPDDPRAVRMRHMLAYLLFWQDRDAAAVEQFRHVDGHIGAPPWSYAASPRSRYVYARDWAVRVTALG
;
A
#
# COMPACT_ATOMS: atom_id res chain seq x y z
N MET A 1 41.55 5.02 -3.68
CA MET A 1 41.43 4.66 -5.12
C MET A 1 41.11 3.18 -5.14
N THR A 2 39.89 2.67 -5.29
CA THR A 2 38.62 3.15 -5.84
C THR A 2 37.49 2.41 -5.12
N LEU A 3 36.40 3.12 -4.84
CA LEU A 3 35.16 2.71 -4.18
C LEU A 3 34.43 1.60 -4.97
N PRO A 4 33.84 0.56 -4.35
CA PRO A 4 32.85 -0.27 -5.03
C PRO A 4 31.45 0.30 -4.84
N ILE A 5 30.77 0.44 -5.97
CA ILE A 5 29.36 0.69 -6.15
C ILE A 5 28.59 -0.53 -5.61
N LEU A 6 27.90 -0.38 -4.49
CA LEU A 6 26.90 -1.33 -3.98
C LEU A 6 25.90 -0.56 -3.11
N LEU A 7 25.08 0.24 -3.77
CA LEU A 7 23.88 0.85 -3.17
C LEU A 7 22.74 0.63 -4.16
N GLY A 8 22.06 -0.50 -4.03
CA GLY A 8 20.94 -0.86 -4.89
C GLY A 8 20.33 -2.14 -4.38
N VAL A 9 19.01 -2.09 -4.12
CA VAL A 9 18.16 -3.18 -3.60
C VAL A 9 18.15 -3.32 -2.07
N LEU A 10 17.62 -2.31 -1.37
CA LEU A 10 17.05 -2.47 -0.03
C LEU A 10 15.85 -1.52 0.08
N LEU A 11 14.63 -2.06 -0.17
CA LEU A 11 13.30 -1.56 0.26
C LEU A 11 12.14 -2.23 -0.53
N LEU A 12 12.25 -3.54 -0.85
CA LEU A 12 11.13 -4.29 -1.45
C LEU A 12 10.07 -4.73 -0.41
N GLY A 13 10.43 -4.87 0.87
CA GLY A 13 9.55 -5.44 1.90
C GLY A 13 8.32 -4.61 2.30
N ALA A 14 8.26 -3.33 1.95
CA ALA A 14 7.10 -2.48 2.25
C ALA A 14 6.02 -2.56 1.15
N LEU A 15 6.42 -2.85 -0.09
CA LEU A 15 5.50 -3.05 -1.21
C LEU A 15 5.02 -4.50 -1.32
N LEU A 16 5.79 -5.49 -0.84
CA LEU A 16 5.43 -6.91 -1.00
C LEU A 16 4.15 -7.33 -0.27
N LEU A 17 3.73 -6.66 0.82
CA LEU A 17 2.45 -6.99 1.47
C LEU A 17 1.22 -6.52 0.69
N ALA A 18 1.36 -5.61 -0.28
CA ALA A 18 0.26 -5.17 -1.16
C ALA A 18 0.47 -5.60 -2.63
N GLY A 19 1.71 -5.57 -3.12
CA GLY A 19 2.08 -5.84 -4.50
C GLY A 19 2.19 -7.33 -4.87
N ALA A 20 2.42 -8.24 -3.93
CA ALA A 20 2.66 -9.67 -4.23
C ALA A 20 1.42 -10.48 -4.65
N LEU A 21 0.24 -9.84 -4.77
CA LEU A 21 -1.04 -10.52 -4.99
C LEU A 21 -1.72 -10.23 -6.33
N TYR A 22 -1.12 -9.43 -7.21
CA TYR A 22 -1.79 -8.98 -8.44
C TYR A 22 -0.92 -9.05 -9.69
N ALA A 23 -0.19 -10.15 -9.86
CA ALA A 23 0.25 -10.54 -11.19
C ALA A 23 -0.92 -11.27 -11.87
N LEU A 24 -1.81 -10.53 -12.53
CA LEU A 24 -2.62 -10.96 -13.69
C LEU A 24 -3.65 -9.87 -14.02
N ARG A 25 -3.24 -8.85 -14.79
CA ARG A 25 -4.06 -8.22 -15.83
C ARG A 25 -3.20 -7.19 -16.55
N GLY A 26 -2.94 -7.45 -17.84
CA GLY A 26 -2.36 -6.47 -18.74
C GLY A 26 -3.22 -5.21 -18.77
N VAL A 27 -2.59 -4.07 -19.09
CA VAL A 27 -3.28 -2.80 -19.32
C VAL A 27 -4.50 -3.07 -20.21
N ARG A 28 -5.72 -2.95 -19.66
CA ARG A 28 -6.94 -2.90 -20.48
C ARG A 28 -7.02 -1.48 -21.05
N PRO A 29 -6.77 -1.24 -22.34
CA PRO A 29 -7.23 -0.01 -22.98
C PRO A 29 -8.75 -0.23 -23.18
N VAL A 30 -9.67 0.68 -22.89
CA VAL A 30 -9.85 2.03 -23.42
C VAL A 30 -11.07 2.63 -22.67
N ARG A 31 -11.05 3.92 -22.29
CA ARG A 31 -12.26 4.76 -22.18
C ARG A 31 -12.52 5.22 -23.61
N ALA A 32 -13.53 4.67 -24.28
CA ALA A 32 -13.65 4.84 -25.72
C ALA A 32 -14.21 6.22 -26.05
N VAL A 33 -13.42 7.05 -26.73
CA VAL A 33 -14.02 8.06 -27.61
C VAL A 33 -14.50 7.30 -28.82
N THR A 34 -15.81 7.29 -29.04
CA THR A 34 -16.43 6.68 -30.22
C THR A 34 -15.86 7.31 -31.49
N GLY A 35 -15.16 6.53 -32.31
CA GLY A 35 -14.72 6.99 -33.63
C GLY A 35 -13.58 6.19 -34.28
N ALA A 36 -13.98 5.25 -35.15
CA ALA A 36 -13.30 4.73 -36.36
C ALA A 36 -11.95 3.99 -36.25
N GLY A 37 -11.87 2.87 -36.98
CA GLY A 37 -10.69 2.02 -37.11
C GLY A 37 -9.90 2.17 -38.42
N GLU A 38 -8.84 1.35 -38.46
CA GLU A 38 -8.05 0.83 -39.60
C GLU A 38 -7.03 1.76 -40.32
N ALA A 39 -5.73 1.62 -39.96
CA ALA A 39 -4.55 1.79 -40.84
C ALA A 39 -3.21 1.33 -40.17
N ALA A 40 -3.08 0.05 -39.81
CA ALA A 40 -2.25 -0.42 -38.67
C ALA A 40 -0.70 -0.31 -38.69
N GLU A 41 0.00 0.14 -39.75
CA GLU A 41 1.48 0.26 -39.70
C GLU A 41 2.00 1.69 -39.93
N ALA A 42 1.45 2.43 -40.89
CA ALA A 42 1.68 3.87 -41.00
C ALA A 42 1.01 4.63 -39.84
N ALA A 43 -0.17 4.18 -39.38
CA ALA A 43 -0.79 4.72 -38.18
C ALA A 43 0.01 4.40 -36.92
N GLY A 44 0.84 3.34 -36.88
CA GLY A 44 1.66 3.02 -35.72
C GLY A 44 2.77 4.03 -35.47
N ALA A 45 3.42 4.51 -36.54
CA ALA A 45 4.41 5.59 -36.46
C ALA A 45 3.75 6.94 -36.11
N ASP A 46 2.63 7.27 -36.76
CA ASP A 46 1.86 8.49 -36.48
C ASP A 46 1.25 8.47 -35.06
N GLU A 47 0.82 7.31 -34.57
CA GLU A 47 0.28 7.13 -33.22
C GLU A 47 1.38 7.21 -32.15
N ALA A 48 2.54 6.62 -32.41
CA ALA A 48 3.70 6.74 -31.52
C ALA A 48 4.19 8.19 -31.42
N GLU A 49 4.28 8.90 -32.55
CA GLU A 49 4.64 10.32 -32.57
C GLU A 49 3.58 11.17 -31.86
N LEU A 50 2.29 10.91 -32.11
CA LEU A 50 1.19 11.58 -31.42
C LEU A 50 1.22 11.33 -29.90
N LYS A 51 1.47 10.09 -29.48
CA LYS A 51 1.62 9.72 -28.06
C LYS A 51 2.80 10.45 -27.44
N SER A 52 3.94 10.51 -28.14
CA SER A 52 5.13 11.23 -27.69
C SER A 52 4.88 12.73 -27.54
N ARG A 53 4.20 13.36 -28.52
CA ARG A 53 3.84 14.79 -28.46
C ARG A 53 2.90 15.08 -27.29
N ARG A 54 1.88 14.25 -27.10
CA ARG A 54 0.93 14.36 -25.98
C ARG A 54 1.61 14.21 -24.62
N ALA A 55 2.55 13.28 -24.49
CA ALA A 55 3.34 13.13 -23.26
C ALA A 55 4.21 14.39 -23.01
N ALA A 56 4.83 14.95 -24.05
CA ALA A 56 5.62 16.18 -23.93
C ALA A 56 4.78 17.40 -23.51
N GLU A 57 3.54 17.52 -24.00
CA GLU A 57 2.60 18.56 -23.57
C GLU A 57 2.28 18.45 -22.06
N VAL A 58 2.05 17.24 -21.56
CA VAL A 58 1.79 17.00 -20.13
C VAL A 58 3.01 17.29 -19.28
N VAL A 59 4.21 16.94 -19.75
CA VAL A 59 5.48 17.30 -19.08
C VAL A 59 5.68 18.82 -19.04
N ALA A 60 5.34 19.52 -20.12
CA ALA A 60 5.41 20.99 -20.16
C ALA A 60 4.44 21.67 -19.15
N LEU A 61 3.42 20.96 -18.68
CA LEU A 61 2.50 21.39 -17.62
C LEU A 61 3.00 21.06 -16.21
N GLY A 62 4.22 20.54 -16.07
CA GLY A 62 4.90 20.31 -14.79
C GLY A 62 4.77 18.88 -14.23
N PHE A 63 4.27 17.93 -15.02
CA PHE A 63 4.21 16.52 -14.62
C PHE A 63 5.49 15.76 -15.00
N VAL A 64 5.84 14.75 -14.21
CA VAL A 64 7.05 13.94 -14.34
C VAL A 64 6.95 13.00 -15.56
N PRO A 65 7.99 12.90 -16.41
CA PRO A 65 7.98 11.97 -17.54
C PRO A 65 7.92 10.50 -17.10
N GLU A 66 7.32 9.63 -17.92
CA GLU A 66 7.09 8.20 -17.58
C GLU A 66 8.36 7.49 -17.09
N ALA A 67 9.52 7.80 -17.69
CA ALA A 67 10.80 7.16 -17.37
C ALA A 67 11.31 7.48 -15.95
N GLU A 68 10.90 8.62 -15.38
CA GLU A 68 11.35 9.12 -14.08
C GLU A 68 10.41 8.75 -12.93
N LEU A 69 9.24 8.14 -13.22
CA LEU A 69 8.29 7.73 -12.20
C LEU A 69 8.86 6.60 -11.31
N ASP A 70 8.93 6.86 -10.01
CA ASP A 70 9.34 5.90 -8.99
C ASP A 70 8.21 4.90 -8.72
N THR A 71 8.43 3.63 -9.05
CA THR A 71 7.46 2.55 -8.81
C THR A 71 7.63 1.86 -7.46
N ALA A 72 8.69 2.17 -6.72
CA ALA A 72 9.03 1.56 -5.44
C ALA A 72 8.47 2.33 -4.24
N HIS A 73 8.18 3.63 -4.39
CA HIS A 73 7.68 4.43 -3.27
C HIS A 73 6.38 5.15 -3.63
N PRO A 74 5.43 5.23 -2.68
CA PRO A 74 4.19 5.98 -2.85
C PRO A 74 4.36 7.49 -2.64
N ALA A 75 5.49 7.91 -2.06
CA ALA A 75 5.82 9.30 -1.76
C ALA A 75 7.35 9.44 -1.62
N PRO A 76 7.90 10.67 -1.62
CA PRO A 76 9.31 10.89 -1.36
C PRO A 76 9.76 10.23 -0.06
N VAL A 77 10.90 9.54 -0.09
CA VAL A 77 11.45 8.87 1.10
C VAL A 77 12.03 9.92 2.06
N PRO A 78 11.57 9.99 3.32
CA PRO A 78 12.12 10.95 4.30
C PRO A 78 13.61 10.69 4.56
N ALA A 79 14.41 11.76 4.65
CA ALA A 79 15.85 11.65 4.90
C ALA A 79 16.19 10.89 6.21
N GLU A 80 15.36 11.03 7.25
CA GLU A 80 15.49 10.28 8.51
C GLU A 80 15.45 8.76 8.25
N ARG A 81 14.58 8.30 7.33
CA ARG A 81 14.48 6.88 6.96
C ARG A 81 15.75 6.37 6.29
N THR A 82 16.32 7.15 5.39
CA THR A 82 17.60 6.80 4.75
C THR A 82 18.74 6.76 5.77
N ALA A 83 18.78 7.73 6.69
CA ALA A 83 19.81 7.81 7.72
C ALA A 83 19.76 6.64 8.71
N VAL A 84 18.57 6.26 9.19
CA VAL A 84 18.44 5.10 10.10
C VAL A 84 18.85 3.81 9.39
N LEU A 85 18.46 3.59 8.13
CA LEU A 85 18.84 2.39 7.38
C LEU A 85 20.36 2.29 7.16
N ALA A 86 21.03 3.42 6.89
CA ALA A 86 22.48 3.45 6.78
C ALA A 86 23.16 3.09 8.12
N ALA A 87 22.69 3.64 9.23
CA ALA A 87 23.22 3.32 10.56
C ALA A 87 23.03 1.83 10.93
N LEU A 88 21.87 1.23 10.58
CA LEU A 88 21.63 -0.19 10.78
C LEU A 88 22.59 -1.08 9.96
N ALA A 89 22.93 -0.66 8.73
CA ALA A 89 23.90 -1.37 7.90
C ALA A 89 25.32 -1.35 8.52
N ASP A 90 25.64 -0.31 9.31
CA ASP A 90 26.88 -0.21 10.09
C ASP A 90 26.79 -0.94 11.46
N GLY A 91 25.64 -1.54 11.79
CA GLY A 91 25.41 -2.31 13.02
C GLY A 91 24.89 -1.50 14.22
N ASP A 92 24.60 -0.21 14.04
CA ASP A 92 24.11 0.69 15.10
C ASP A 92 22.61 0.48 15.35
N TRP A 93 22.30 -0.54 16.16
CA TRP A 93 20.93 -0.86 16.52
C TRP A 93 20.32 0.17 17.48
N GLU A 94 21.14 0.92 18.22
CA GLU A 94 20.70 1.99 19.11
C GLU A 94 20.00 3.11 18.34
N VAL A 95 20.49 3.46 17.15
CA VAL A 95 19.83 4.42 16.24
C VAL A 95 18.47 3.90 15.79
N GLY A 96 18.34 2.61 15.46
CA GLY A 96 17.05 1.98 15.16
C GLY A 96 16.06 2.03 16.33
N ALA A 97 16.54 1.75 17.55
CA ALA A 97 15.73 1.82 18.76
C ALA A 97 15.27 3.26 19.06
N ALA A 98 16.14 4.26 18.87
CA ALA A 98 15.83 5.68 19.03
C ALA A 98 14.82 6.15 17.97
N TYR A 99 14.99 5.73 16.71
CA TYR A 99 14.05 6.00 15.63
C TYR A 99 12.64 5.50 15.97
N LEU A 100 12.49 4.25 16.42
CA LEU A 100 11.18 3.72 16.82
C LEU A 100 10.61 4.43 18.07
N LYS A 101 11.46 4.83 19.01
CA LYS A 101 11.04 5.58 20.21
C LYS A 101 10.49 6.97 19.87
N ALA A 102 11.06 7.64 18.86
CA ALA A 102 10.68 8.99 18.49
C ALA A 102 9.24 9.11 17.94
N ALA A 103 8.64 8.03 17.43
CA ALA A 103 7.21 7.99 17.09
C ALA A 103 6.29 8.20 18.30
N GLY A 104 6.77 7.96 19.54
CA GLY A 104 5.98 8.14 20.75
C GLY A 104 4.68 7.32 20.73
N ARG A 105 3.54 8.01 20.85
CA ARG A 105 2.19 7.44 20.78
C ARG A 105 1.46 7.73 19.46
N ASP A 106 2.16 8.24 18.46
CA ASP A 106 1.64 8.25 17.09
C ASP A 106 1.72 6.81 16.56
N TRP A 107 0.60 6.09 16.66
CA TRP A 107 0.54 4.67 16.31
C TRP A 107 0.68 4.41 14.82
N GLU A 108 0.29 5.38 13.98
CA GLU A 108 0.47 5.29 12.53
C GLU A 108 1.96 5.39 12.19
N GLU A 109 2.62 6.44 12.69
CA GLU A 109 4.06 6.63 12.49
C GLU A 109 4.85 5.47 13.12
N ARG A 110 4.47 5.03 14.32
CA ARG A 110 5.12 3.90 14.99
C ARG A 110 5.06 2.63 14.16
N TRP A 111 3.90 2.31 13.58
CA TRP A 111 3.78 1.16 12.67
C TRP A 111 4.69 1.33 11.45
N LEU A 112 4.68 2.50 10.80
CA LEU A 112 5.55 2.79 9.65
C LEU A 112 7.04 2.61 9.99
N ARG A 113 7.47 3.07 11.17
CA ARG A 113 8.85 2.89 11.64
C ARG A 113 9.18 1.41 11.90
N VAL A 114 8.28 0.64 12.52
CA VAL A 114 8.46 -0.82 12.69
C VAL A 114 8.63 -1.50 11.34
N ARG A 115 7.78 -1.19 10.35
CA ARG A 115 7.85 -1.76 9.00
C ARG A 115 9.20 -1.50 8.32
N VAL A 116 9.75 -0.30 8.47
CA VAL A 116 11.08 0.06 7.95
C VAL A 116 12.16 -0.81 8.58
N LEU A 117 12.17 -0.92 9.91
CA LEU A 117 13.17 -1.69 10.66
C LEU A 117 13.05 -3.19 10.36
N ALA A 118 11.84 -3.73 10.33
CA ALA A 118 11.58 -5.14 10.03
C ALA A 118 11.98 -5.51 8.60
N GLY A 119 11.69 -4.64 7.62
CA GLY A 119 12.13 -4.83 6.24
C GLY A 119 13.65 -4.84 6.10
N ALA A 120 14.37 -4.01 6.85
CA ALA A 120 15.82 -4.03 6.88
C ALA A 120 16.36 -5.34 7.51
N ALA A 121 15.79 -5.75 8.65
CA ALA A 121 16.18 -6.98 9.34
C ALA A 121 15.89 -8.26 8.55
N ALA A 122 14.86 -8.27 7.69
CA ALA A 122 14.57 -9.40 6.82
C ALA A 122 15.65 -9.62 5.75
N GLY A 123 16.34 -8.55 5.33
CA GLY A 123 17.48 -8.63 4.42
C GLY A 123 18.80 -8.96 5.12
N ASP A 124 19.13 -8.21 6.18
CA ASP A 124 20.30 -8.45 7.04
C ASP A 124 19.93 -8.23 8.51
N ASP A 125 19.95 -9.32 9.29
CA ASP A 125 19.54 -9.36 10.68
C ASP A 125 20.69 -9.12 11.69
N GLY A 126 21.91 -8.84 11.22
CA GLY A 126 23.10 -8.72 12.07
C GLY A 126 22.93 -7.73 13.23
N TRP A 127 22.43 -6.53 12.93
CA TRP A 127 22.14 -5.50 13.94
C TRP A 127 21.00 -5.91 14.88
N LEU A 128 19.99 -6.64 14.39
CA LEU A 128 18.87 -7.11 15.21
C LEU A 128 19.31 -8.21 16.18
N ARG A 129 20.25 -9.07 15.76
CA ARG A 129 20.90 -10.05 16.64
C ARG A 129 21.77 -9.37 17.71
N ALA A 130 22.57 -8.37 17.33
CA ALA A 130 23.35 -7.58 18.28
C ALA A 130 22.45 -6.87 19.33
N TRP A 131 21.32 -6.30 18.89
CA TRP A 131 20.32 -5.72 19.80
C TRP A 131 19.76 -6.78 20.76
N ARG A 132 19.45 -7.98 20.26
CA ARG A 132 18.95 -9.09 21.09
C ARG A 132 19.94 -9.53 22.14
N GLU A 133 21.23 -9.58 21.82
CA GLU A 133 22.30 -9.91 22.77
C GLU A 133 22.44 -8.81 23.84
N ALA A 134 22.39 -7.55 23.43
CA ALA A 134 22.55 -6.41 24.34
C ALA A 134 21.35 -6.17 25.25
N LYS A 135 20.12 -6.36 24.75
CA LYS A 135 18.85 -6.00 25.43
C LYS A 135 17.72 -7.01 25.13
N PRO A 136 17.84 -8.28 25.55
CA PRO A 136 16.93 -9.37 25.14
C PRO A 136 15.46 -9.16 25.54
N SER A 137 15.19 -8.41 26.62
CA SER A 137 13.82 -8.17 27.12
C SER A 137 13.25 -6.80 26.71
N HIS A 138 13.88 -6.09 25.76
CA HIS A 138 13.43 -4.77 25.36
C HIS A 138 12.14 -4.83 24.51
N PRO A 139 11.05 -4.14 24.86
CA PRO A 139 9.79 -4.23 24.13
C PRO A 139 9.89 -3.84 22.65
N ALA A 140 10.69 -2.81 22.33
CA ALA A 140 10.89 -2.40 20.94
C ALA A 140 11.63 -3.46 20.10
N LEU A 141 12.53 -4.23 20.71
CA LEU A 141 13.19 -5.36 20.06
C LEU A 141 12.18 -6.46 19.76
N ALA A 142 11.34 -6.82 20.75
CA ALA A 142 10.31 -7.85 20.57
C ALA A 142 9.36 -7.50 19.42
N LEU A 143 8.95 -6.24 19.34
CA LEU A 143 8.08 -5.73 18.27
C LEU A 143 8.74 -5.82 16.88
N VAL A 144 9.96 -5.30 16.74
CA VAL A 144 10.70 -5.35 15.47
C VAL A 144 10.97 -6.79 15.04
N ALA A 145 11.35 -7.67 15.98
CA ALA A 145 11.57 -9.08 15.70
C ALA A 145 10.29 -9.81 15.28
N ALA A 146 9.14 -9.47 15.87
CA ALA A 146 7.86 -10.04 15.49
C ALA A 146 7.47 -9.69 14.05
N ASP A 147 7.55 -8.40 13.67
CA ASP A 147 7.25 -7.99 12.30
C ASP A 147 8.30 -8.47 11.29
N THR A 148 9.58 -8.59 11.70
CA THR A 148 10.62 -9.23 10.86
C THR A 148 10.25 -10.67 10.54
N ALA A 149 9.79 -11.44 11.53
CA ALA A 149 9.36 -12.83 11.33
C ALA A 149 8.15 -12.91 10.38
N VAL A 150 7.22 -11.94 10.44
CA VAL A 150 6.12 -11.82 9.48
C VAL A 150 6.69 -11.56 8.08
N VAL A 151 7.55 -10.56 7.89
CA VAL A 151 8.15 -10.24 6.58
C VAL A 151 8.84 -11.46 5.97
N VAL A 152 9.70 -12.14 6.74
CA VAL A 152 10.40 -13.35 6.28
C VAL A 152 9.43 -14.47 5.89
N ALA A 153 8.33 -14.65 6.63
CA ALA A 153 7.31 -15.64 6.26
C ALA A 153 6.68 -15.30 4.91
N TRP A 154 6.22 -14.06 4.72
CA TRP A 154 5.57 -13.63 3.48
C TRP A 154 6.52 -13.63 2.28
N ASP A 155 7.81 -13.29 2.45
CA ASP A 155 8.81 -13.41 1.40
C ASP A 155 9.02 -14.88 0.98
N ALA A 156 9.00 -15.82 1.94
CA ALA A 156 9.13 -17.25 1.66
C ALA A 156 7.90 -17.84 0.92
N ARG A 157 6.71 -17.24 1.09
CA ARG A 157 5.51 -17.60 0.32
C ARG A 157 5.69 -17.31 -1.17
N GLY A 158 6.34 -16.18 -1.48
CA GLY A 158 6.46 -15.64 -2.83
C GLY A 158 5.15 -15.08 -3.38
N GLU A 159 5.18 -14.70 -4.66
CA GLU A 159 4.02 -14.17 -5.38
C GLU A 159 3.08 -15.30 -5.86
N GLY A 160 1.78 -14.98 -6.02
CA GLY A 160 0.77 -15.88 -6.56
C GLY A 160 -0.39 -16.22 -5.60
N ALA A 161 -1.48 -16.75 -6.16
CA ALA A 161 -2.62 -17.25 -5.38
C ALA A 161 -2.22 -18.54 -4.63
N ALA A 162 -2.94 -18.88 -3.55
CA ALA A 162 -2.62 -20.05 -2.74
C ALA A 162 -2.58 -21.37 -3.56
N GLY A 163 -3.37 -21.45 -4.65
CA GLY A 163 -3.39 -22.60 -5.56
C GLY A 163 -2.18 -22.72 -6.49
N ASP A 164 -1.42 -21.64 -6.69
CA ASP A 164 -0.26 -21.60 -7.60
C ASP A 164 1.08 -21.81 -6.87
N ILE A 165 1.05 -21.89 -5.53
CA ILE A 165 2.24 -22.01 -4.69
C ILE A 165 2.56 -23.49 -4.48
N ALA A 166 3.82 -23.87 -4.74
CA ALA A 166 4.31 -25.22 -4.48
C ALA A 166 4.08 -25.63 -3.01
N GLU A 167 3.59 -26.85 -2.78
CA GLU A 167 3.20 -27.35 -1.45
C GLU A 167 4.31 -27.21 -0.39
N GLU A 168 5.57 -27.39 -0.78
CA GLU A 168 6.73 -27.21 0.10
C GLU A 168 6.95 -25.75 0.54
N ARG A 169 6.73 -24.78 -0.36
CA ARG A 169 6.74 -23.36 -0.01
C ARG A 169 5.60 -23.02 0.92
N LEU A 170 4.42 -23.59 0.70
CA LEU A 170 3.26 -23.39 1.57
C LEU A 170 3.51 -23.92 3.00
N ARG A 171 4.10 -25.13 3.13
CA ARG A 171 4.48 -25.66 4.46
C ARG A 171 5.52 -24.80 5.16
N THR A 172 6.52 -24.31 4.42
CA THR A 172 7.54 -23.40 4.95
C THR A 172 6.92 -22.10 5.43
N PHE A 173 6.04 -21.50 4.63
CA PHE A 173 5.29 -20.30 4.97
C PHE A 173 4.48 -20.47 6.25
N GLN A 174 3.69 -21.54 6.37
CA GLN A 174 2.89 -21.84 7.56
C GLN A 174 3.77 -22.01 8.81
N GLY A 175 4.86 -22.77 8.70
CA GLY A 175 5.80 -22.96 9.81
C GLY A 175 6.50 -21.67 10.25
N LEU A 176 6.79 -20.76 9.33
CA LEU A 176 7.33 -19.43 9.64
C LEU A 176 6.27 -18.53 10.29
N LEU A 177 5.02 -18.58 9.83
CA LEU A 177 3.93 -17.81 10.42
C LEU A 177 3.58 -18.25 11.84
N GLU A 178 3.66 -19.55 12.17
CA GLU A 178 3.48 -20.00 13.56
C GLU A 178 4.57 -19.44 14.49
N LYS A 179 5.82 -19.34 14.00
CA LYS A 179 6.90 -18.65 14.74
C LYS A 179 6.62 -17.16 14.87
N ALA A 180 6.14 -16.52 13.80
CA ALA A 180 5.77 -15.10 13.81
C ALA A 180 4.60 -14.83 14.77
N LYS A 181 3.61 -15.74 14.86
CA LYS A 181 2.52 -15.71 15.84
C LYS A 181 3.05 -15.70 17.26
N ALA A 182 3.95 -16.63 17.60
CA ALA A 182 4.56 -16.68 18.93
C ALA A 182 5.34 -15.38 19.24
N ALA A 183 6.09 -14.86 18.27
CA ALA A 183 6.81 -13.59 18.43
C ALA A 183 5.87 -12.39 18.62
N ALA A 184 4.76 -12.32 17.86
CA ALA A 184 3.75 -11.28 18.01
C ALA A 184 3.08 -11.33 19.39
N ARG A 185 2.75 -12.53 19.91
CA ARG A 185 2.19 -12.69 21.26
C ARG A 185 3.19 -12.30 22.36
N GLU A 186 4.47 -12.59 22.18
CA GLU A 186 5.50 -12.10 23.11
C GLU A 186 5.62 -10.57 23.06
N ALA A 187 5.63 -9.98 21.86
CA ALA A 187 5.64 -8.53 21.69
C ALA A 187 4.43 -7.88 22.37
N GLN A 188 3.22 -8.45 22.24
CA GLN A 188 2.02 -8.00 22.93
C GLN A 188 2.15 -8.09 24.46
N ARG A 189 2.78 -9.15 24.98
CA ARG A 189 2.96 -9.38 26.42
C ARG A 189 3.85 -8.34 27.08
N VAL A 190 4.88 -7.85 26.37
CA VAL A 190 5.89 -6.91 26.93
C VAL A 190 5.66 -5.45 26.55
N ALA A 191 4.69 -5.16 25.68
CA ALA A 191 4.41 -3.81 25.22
C ALA A 191 3.73 -2.92 26.27
N ASP A 192 3.72 -1.60 26.02
CA ASP A 192 2.80 -0.69 26.70
C ASP A 192 1.36 -1.20 26.44
N PRO A 193 0.53 -1.41 27.47
CA PRO A 193 -0.86 -1.85 27.29
C PRO A 193 -1.69 -0.99 26.34
N ALA A 194 -1.31 0.28 26.15
CA ALA A 194 -1.98 1.19 25.21
C ALA A 194 -1.49 1.07 23.76
N ASP A 195 -0.39 0.36 23.48
CA ASP A 195 0.21 0.25 22.15
C ASP A 195 -0.56 -0.77 21.28
N PRO A 196 -1.27 -0.36 20.21
CA PRO A 196 -1.96 -1.28 19.32
C PRO A 196 -1.00 -2.03 18.37
N VAL A 197 0.23 -1.53 18.18
CA VAL A 197 1.13 -1.96 17.09
C VAL A 197 1.52 -3.45 17.17
N PRO A 198 1.84 -4.03 18.34
CA PRO A 198 2.06 -5.48 18.46
C PRO A 198 0.86 -6.35 18.09
N TYR A 199 -0.36 -5.83 18.22
CA TYR A 199 -1.58 -6.52 17.77
C TYR A 199 -1.77 -6.36 16.25
N MET A 200 -1.41 -5.20 15.69
CA MET A 200 -1.42 -4.98 14.24
C MET A 200 -0.48 -5.93 13.49
N VAL A 201 0.69 -6.27 14.06
CA VAL A 201 1.60 -7.30 13.50
C VAL A 201 0.87 -8.63 13.28
N GLU A 202 0.00 -9.02 14.21
CA GLU A 202 -0.70 -10.29 14.13
C GLU A 202 -1.79 -10.33 13.06
N GLN A 203 -2.26 -9.19 12.55
CA GLN A 203 -3.25 -9.19 11.46
C GLN A 203 -2.73 -9.96 10.24
N SER A 204 -1.44 -9.77 9.87
CA SER A 204 -0.82 -10.51 8.77
C SER A 204 -0.68 -12.00 9.08
N VAL A 205 -0.44 -12.35 10.35
CA VAL A 205 -0.42 -13.74 10.80
C VAL A 205 -1.80 -14.38 10.67
N GLY A 206 -2.85 -13.68 11.10
CA GLY A 206 -4.22 -14.16 11.02
C GLY A 206 -4.68 -14.37 9.58
N ILE A 207 -4.31 -13.47 8.66
CA ILE A 207 -4.55 -13.65 7.22
C ILE A 207 -3.82 -14.88 6.71
N GLY A 208 -2.53 -15.02 6.97
CA GLY A 208 -1.73 -16.09 6.40
C GLY A 208 -2.00 -17.48 6.98
N LEU A 209 -2.40 -17.57 8.26
CA LEU A 209 -2.79 -18.83 8.92
C LEU A 209 -4.28 -19.16 8.76
N GLY A 210 -5.08 -18.26 8.21
CA GLY A 210 -6.52 -18.46 8.05
C GLY A 210 -7.25 -18.55 9.38
N TYR A 211 -7.11 -17.53 10.22
CA TYR A 211 -7.89 -17.43 11.44
C TYR A 211 -9.39 -17.54 11.13
N PRO A 212 -10.18 -18.25 11.97
CA PRO A 212 -11.62 -18.12 11.93
C PRO A 212 -12.06 -16.66 12.16
N HIS A 213 -13.21 -16.28 11.61
CA HIS A 213 -13.77 -14.92 11.77
C HIS A 213 -13.81 -14.48 13.24
N GLU A 214 -14.29 -15.34 14.14
CA GLU A 214 -14.35 -15.05 15.57
C GLU A 214 -12.98 -14.76 16.20
N ASP A 215 -11.91 -15.40 15.73
CA ASP A 215 -10.55 -15.21 16.24
C ASP A 215 -9.98 -13.88 15.74
N TYR A 216 -10.24 -13.57 14.47
CA TYR A 216 -9.84 -12.32 13.86
C TYR A 216 -10.59 -11.12 14.46
N GLU A 217 -11.89 -11.26 14.73
CA GLU A 217 -12.69 -10.25 15.42
C GLU A 217 -12.18 -9.97 16.84
N ARG A 218 -11.75 -11.01 17.58
CA ARG A 218 -11.12 -10.82 18.90
C ARG A 218 -9.80 -10.06 18.80
N LEU A 219 -8.99 -10.33 17.78
CA LEU A 219 -7.78 -9.55 17.50
C LEU A 219 -8.13 -8.10 17.15
N TRP A 220 -9.11 -7.89 16.28
CA TRP A 220 -9.58 -6.58 15.86
C TRP A 220 -10.07 -5.73 17.05
N ALA A 221 -10.83 -6.34 17.96
CA ALA A 221 -11.28 -5.68 19.19
C ALA A 221 -10.11 -5.23 20.10
N GLN A 222 -9.01 -5.98 20.14
CA GLN A 222 -7.81 -5.57 20.89
C GLN A 222 -7.14 -4.35 20.24
N ILE A 223 -7.11 -4.29 18.90
CA ILE A 223 -6.53 -3.17 18.17
C ILE A 223 -7.38 -1.91 18.38
N THR A 224 -8.68 -1.99 18.14
CA THR A 224 -9.58 -0.83 18.21
C THR A 224 -9.81 -0.32 19.62
N ALA A 225 -9.72 -1.18 20.64
CA ALA A 225 -9.73 -0.72 22.04
C ALA A 225 -8.52 0.17 22.41
N ARG A 226 -7.42 0.08 21.65
CA ARG A 226 -6.16 0.82 21.89
C ARG A 226 -5.98 1.98 20.92
N GLY A 227 -6.27 1.75 19.64
CA GLY A 227 -6.13 2.71 18.56
C GLY A 227 -7.30 2.55 17.58
N PRO A 228 -8.49 3.11 17.88
CA PRO A 228 -9.70 2.93 17.07
C PRO A 228 -9.66 3.62 15.70
N LYS A 229 -8.63 4.42 15.43
CA LYS A 229 -8.54 5.31 14.26
C LYS A 229 -7.21 5.16 13.50
N VAL A 230 -6.44 4.11 13.77
CA VAL A 230 -5.15 3.89 13.10
C VAL A 230 -5.42 3.41 11.68
N LEU A 231 -5.32 4.33 10.70
CA LEU A 231 -5.68 4.09 9.30
C LEU A 231 -5.02 2.82 8.75
N THR A 232 -3.74 2.60 9.03
CA THR A 232 -3.07 1.40 8.53
C THR A 232 -3.65 0.12 9.13
N ALA A 233 -4.09 0.12 10.39
CA ALA A 233 -4.75 -1.03 11.00
C ALA A 233 -6.07 -1.37 10.29
N HIS A 234 -6.88 -0.36 9.94
CA HIS A 234 -8.11 -0.55 9.18
C HIS A 234 -7.83 -1.06 7.77
N THR A 235 -6.89 -0.45 7.04
CA THR A 235 -6.61 -0.87 5.66
C THR A 235 -6.01 -2.27 5.58
N HIS A 236 -5.26 -2.69 6.60
CA HIS A 236 -4.80 -4.07 6.73
C HIS A 236 -5.95 -5.02 7.09
N ALA A 237 -6.84 -4.60 7.99
CA ALA A 237 -8.02 -5.40 8.34
C ALA A 237 -8.97 -5.64 7.16
N LEU A 238 -9.13 -4.65 6.29
CA LEU A 238 -9.91 -4.81 5.07
C LEU A 238 -9.44 -5.99 4.22
N GLN A 239 -8.12 -6.23 4.13
CA GLN A 239 -7.58 -7.33 3.33
C GLN A 239 -8.05 -8.70 3.82
N TYR A 240 -8.20 -8.90 5.13
CA TYR A 240 -8.73 -10.15 5.68
C TYR A 240 -10.15 -10.45 5.17
N TRP A 241 -10.99 -9.41 5.08
CA TRP A 241 -12.38 -9.52 4.66
C TRP A 241 -12.59 -9.55 3.15
N CYS A 242 -11.54 -9.31 2.34
CA CYS A 242 -11.62 -9.44 0.89
C CYS A 242 -11.84 -10.90 0.46
N GLU A 243 -12.50 -11.09 -0.68
CA GLU A 243 -12.83 -12.41 -1.26
C GLU A 243 -11.59 -13.29 -1.51
N LYS A 244 -10.47 -12.70 -1.95
CA LYS A 244 -9.20 -13.41 -2.15
C LYS A 244 -8.60 -14.03 -0.88
N TRP A 245 -9.12 -13.66 0.29
CA TRP A 245 -8.67 -14.13 1.60
C TRP A 245 -9.79 -14.89 2.29
N HIS A 246 -10.38 -14.31 3.34
CA HIS A 246 -11.29 -15.03 4.23
C HIS A 246 -12.70 -14.44 4.23
N GLY A 247 -13.02 -13.53 3.31
CA GLY A 247 -14.34 -12.90 3.25
C GLY A 247 -14.98 -12.95 1.86
N SER A 248 -15.69 -11.89 1.53
CA SER A 248 -16.42 -11.70 0.29
C SER A 248 -16.46 -10.21 -0.05
N HIS A 249 -16.94 -9.84 -1.23
CA HIS A 249 -17.15 -8.43 -1.55
C HIS A 249 -18.08 -7.74 -0.51
N GLU A 250 -19.16 -8.40 -0.11
CA GLU A 250 -20.13 -7.89 0.86
C GLU A 250 -19.51 -7.69 2.24
N LEU A 251 -18.71 -8.66 2.71
CA LEU A 251 -18.03 -8.57 4.01
C LEU A 251 -16.98 -7.44 4.01
N ALA A 252 -16.17 -7.35 2.95
CA ALA A 252 -15.19 -6.27 2.81
C ALA A 252 -15.85 -4.90 2.78
N LEU A 253 -16.94 -4.74 2.01
CA LEU A 253 -17.66 -3.47 1.89
C LEU A 253 -18.39 -3.11 3.20
N SER A 254 -18.96 -4.08 3.92
CA SER A 254 -19.58 -3.84 5.23
C SER A 254 -18.54 -3.33 6.23
N PHE A 255 -17.43 -4.04 6.37
CA PHE A 255 -16.31 -3.64 7.24
C PHE A 255 -15.79 -2.25 6.88
N ALA A 256 -15.65 -1.97 5.58
CA ALA A 256 -15.18 -0.69 5.08
C ALA A 256 -16.13 0.46 5.43
N ARG A 257 -17.44 0.27 5.25
CA ARG A 257 -18.47 1.26 5.58
C ARG A 257 -18.57 1.50 7.08
N GLU A 258 -18.52 0.45 7.88
CA GLU A 258 -18.52 0.55 9.35
C GLU A 258 -17.28 1.31 9.85
N SER A 259 -16.10 0.99 9.30
CA SER A 259 -14.85 1.70 9.61
C SER A 259 -14.92 3.19 9.23
N ALA A 260 -15.42 3.51 8.04
CA ALA A 260 -15.58 4.89 7.59
C ALA A 260 -16.58 5.66 8.48
N ALA A 261 -17.70 5.04 8.86
CA ALA A 261 -18.72 5.66 9.70
C ALA A 261 -18.26 5.89 11.15
N ALA A 262 -17.29 5.12 11.64
CA ALA A 262 -16.69 5.30 12.96
C ALA A 262 -15.60 6.40 12.99
N GLY A 263 -15.17 6.88 11.81
CA GLY A 263 -14.17 7.94 11.68
C GLY A 263 -14.76 9.34 11.90
N GLU A 264 -13.91 10.26 12.33
CA GLU A 264 -14.20 11.69 12.29
C GLU A 264 -13.59 12.29 11.02
N PRO A 265 -14.09 13.44 10.51
CA PRO A 265 -13.46 14.12 9.37
C PRO A 265 -11.97 14.38 9.61
N GLY A 266 -11.13 14.02 8.65
CA GLY A 266 -9.67 14.13 8.69
C GLY A 266 -8.95 12.88 9.20
N GLU A 267 -9.68 11.84 9.61
CA GLU A 267 -9.09 10.54 9.99
C GLU A 267 -8.86 9.61 8.79
N LEU A 268 -9.39 10.00 7.61
CA LEU A 268 -9.13 9.34 6.33
C LEU A 268 -9.67 7.91 6.23
N LEU A 269 -10.55 7.48 7.15
CA LEU A 269 -11.16 6.15 7.13
C LEU A 269 -12.15 5.98 5.97
N THR A 270 -12.58 7.06 5.31
CA THR A 270 -13.33 6.98 4.05
C THR A 270 -12.51 6.42 2.88
N LEU A 271 -11.20 6.20 3.05
CA LEU A 271 -10.38 5.44 2.10
C LEU A 271 -10.85 3.99 1.97
N LEU A 272 -11.41 3.42 3.04
CA LEU A 272 -11.73 1.99 3.12
C LEU A 272 -12.78 1.56 2.08
N PRO A 273 -13.93 2.25 1.92
CA PRO A 273 -14.87 1.93 0.86
C PRO A 273 -14.25 1.99 -0.54
N LEU A 274 -13.38 2.97 -0.81
CA LEU A 274 -12.71 3.10 -2.11
C LEU A 274 -11.82 1.89 -2.40
N LEU A 275 -11.07 1.42 -1.39
CA LEU A 275 -10.27 0.21 -1.49
C LEU A 275 -11.15 -1.04 -1.70
N ALA A 276 -12.30 -1.14 -1.02
CA ALA A 276 -13.20 -2.27 -1.18
C ALA A 276 -13.78 -2.36 -2.60
N TYR A 277 -14.17 -1.22 -3.19
CA TYR A 277 -14.62 -1.16 -4.60
C TYR A 277 -13.49 -1.49 -5.58
N PHE A 278 -12.28 -1.01 -5.32
CA PHE A 278 -11.12 -1.36 -6.14
C PHE A 278 -10.80 -2.86 -6.09
N GLU A 279 -10.84 -3.48 -4.90
CA GLU A 279 -10.63 -4.92 -4.74
C GLU A 279 -11.73 -5.74 -5.45
N GLN A 280 -12.99 -5.25 -5.49
CA GLN A 280 -14.07 -5.88 -6.25
C GLN A 280 -13.80 -5.85 -7.76
N ASP A 281 -13.55 -4.66 -8.33
CA ASP A 281 -13.23 -4.50 -9.76
C ASP A 281 -12.00 -5.34 -10.16
N ALA A 282 -11.02 -5.45 -9.26
CA ALA A 282 -9.82 -6.22 -9.53
C ALA A 282 -10.08 -7.74 -9.61
N HIS A 283 -11.12 -8.27 -8.96
CA HIS A 283 -11.42 -9.71 -8.92
C HIS A 283 -12.68 -10.14 -9.69
N ASP A 284 -13.59 -9.22 -9.99
CA ASP A 284 -14.80 -9.52 -10.75
C ASP A 284 -14.55 -9.24 -12.25
N PRO A 285 -14.43 -10.29 -13.10
CA PRO A 285 -14.21 -10.10 -14.53
C PRO A 285 -15.43 -9.54 -15.28
N GLU A 286 -16.63 -9.61 -14.71
CA GLU A 286 -17.86 -9.14 -15.33
C GLU A 286 -18.03 -7.62 -15.20
N LEU A 287 -17.34 -7.00 -14.25
CA LEU A 287 -17.33 -5.56 -14.08
C LEU A 287 -16.56 -4.85 -15.19
N THR A 288 -17.16 -3.75 -15.65
CA THR A 288 -16.50 -2.78 -16.52
C THR A 288 -16.28 -1.50 -15.73
N ALA A 289 -15.01 -1.16 -15.48
CA ALA A 289 -14.62 0.01 -14.70
C ALA A 289 -15.32 1.32 -15.14
N GLU A 290 -15.54 1.50 -16.45
CA GLU A 290 -16.24 2.66 -17.02
C GLU A 290 -17.69 2.83 -16.55
N VAL A 291 -18.39 1.71 -16.28
CA VAL A 291 -19.77 1.73 -15.76
C VAL A 291 -19.76 1.62 -14.24
N PHE A 292 -19.00 0.68 -13.71
CA PHE A 292 -18.96 0.33 -12.29
C PHE A 292 -18.63 1.54 -11.42
N TYR A 293 -17.50 2.22 -11.66
CA TYR A 293 -17.07 3.34 -10.82
C TYR A 293 -17.98 4.59 -10.91
N LYS A 294 -18.91 4.63 -11.86
CA LYS A 294 -19.89 5.71 -12.02
C LYS A 294 -21.20 5.44 -11.27
N ALA A 295 -21.36 4.27 -10.64
CA ALA A 295 -22.51 3.97 -9.81
C ALA A 295 -22.70 5.03 -8.71
N PRO A 296 -23.93 5.47 -8.41
CA PRO A 296 -24.19 6.57 -7.47
C PRO A 296 -23.50 6.40 -6.11
N GLU A 297 -23.54 5.20 -5.54
CA GLU A 297 -22.94 4.87 -4.24
C GLU A 297 -21.41 5.00 -4.24
N ILE A 298 -20.75 4.77 -5.39
CA ILE A 298 -19.30 4.94 -5.52
C ILE A 298 -18.96 6.42 -5.72
N ARG A 299 -19.79 7.18 -6.42
CA ARG A 299 -19.63 8.65 -6.52
C ARG A 299 -19.78 9.31 -5.15
N GLU A 300 -20.78 8.90 -4.37
CA GLU A 300 -20.97 9.35 -2.99
C GLU A 300 -19.79 8.99 -2.09
N ALA A 301 -19.24 7.78 -2.21
CA ALA A 301 -18.03 7.39 -1.47
C ALA A 301 -16.81 8.24 -1.84
N VAL A 302 -16.65 8.59 -3.13
CA VAL A 302 -15.59 9.50 -3.59
C VAL A 302 -15.78 10.92 -3.06
N ASP A 303 -17.01 11.43 -3.04
CA ASP A 303 -17.32 12.75 -2.47
C ASP A 303 -17.06 12.79 -0.95
N ALA A 304 -17.43 11.74 -0.22
CA ALA A 304 -17.11 11.59 1.19
C ALA A 304 -15.59 11.57 1.42
N ALA A 305 -14.83 10.85 0.59
CA ALA A 305 -13.38 10.79 0.68
C ALA A 305 -12.68 12.12 0.33
N LEU A 306 -13.21 12.89 -0.63
CA LEU A 306 -12.73 14.24 -0.90
C LEU A 306 -12.98 15.18 0.29
N ALA A 307 -14.13 15.08 0.94
CA ALA A 307 -14.45 15.88 2.12
C ALA A 307 -13.56 15.51 3.33
N ASP A 308 -13.34 14.21 3.54
CA ASP A 308 -12.46 13.68 4.59
C ASP A 308 -11.00 14.11 4.36
N LEU A 309 -10.51 14.01 3.12
CA LEU A 309 -9.19 14.51 2.70
C LEU A 309 -9.04 16.02 2.92
N ALA A 310 -10.06 16.81 2.62
CA ALA A 310 -10.04 18.25 2.83
C ALA A 310 -10.04 18.65 4.31
N ALA A 311 -10.60 17.80 5.18
CA ALA A 311 -10.54 17.98 6.64
C ALA A 311 -9.20 17.54 7.24
N ALA A 312 -8.43 16.68 6.55
CA ALA A 312 -7.07 16.35 6.93
C ALA A 312 -6.10 17.50 6.61
N GLY A 313 -4.97 17.53 7.32
CA GLY A 313 -3.90 18.50 7.02
C GLY A 313 -3.36 18.30 5.59
N PRO A 314 -2.97 19.37 4.88
CA PRO A 314 -2.51 19.27 3.49
C PRO A 314 -1.27 18.36 3.35
N ASP A 315 -0.41 18.35 4.37
CA ASP A 315 0.83 17.57 4.46
C ASP A 315 0.68 16.30 5.32
N ASP A 316 -0.55 15.86 5.61
CA ASP A 316 -0.75 14.63 6.37
C ASP A 316 -0.19 13.43 5.59
N PRO A 317 0.82 12.71 6.11
CA PRO A 317 1.44 11.60 5.39
C PRO A 317 0.46 10.45 5.11
N ARG A 318 -0.63 10.34 5.88
CA ARG A 318 -1.69 9.35 5.68
C ARG A 318 -2.50 9.60 4.39
N ALA A 319 -2.53 10.84 3.91
CA ALA A 319 -3.31 11.23 2.74
C ALA A 319 -2.80 10.63 1.43
N VAL A 320 -1.52 10.25 1.34
CA VAL A 320 -0.87 9.80 0.10
C VAL A 320 -1.66 8.68 -0.58
N ARG A 321 -2.01 7.62 0.16
CA ARG A 321 -2.74 6.48 -0.41
C ARG A 321 -4.15 6.87 -0.86
N MET A 322 -4.81 7.76 -0.12
CA MET A 322 -6.13 8.27 -0.51
C MET A 322 -6.05 9.09 -1.79
N ARG A 323 -5.02 9.93 -1.96
CA ARG A 323 -4.83 10.72 -3.18
C ARG A 323 -4.61 9.84 -4.42
N HIS A 324 -3.81 8.77 -4.31
CA HIS A 324 -3.67 7.81 -5.42
C HIS A 324 -5.00 7.13 -5.79
N MET A 325 -5.77 6.73 -4.78
CA MET A 325 -7.06 6.08 -5.00
C MET A 325 -8.08 7.05 -5.60
N LEU A 326 -8.19 8.26 -5.06
CA LEU A 326 -9.05 9.33 -5.59
C LEU A 326 -8.68 9.68 -7.04
N ALA A 327 -7.39 9.85 -7.36
CA ALA A 327 -6.95 10.14 -8.72
C ALA A 327 -7.45 9.07 -9.72
N TYR A 328 -7.42 7.80 -9.32
CA TYR A 328 -7.90 6.69 -10.13
C TYR A 328 -9.42 6.68 -10.31
N LEU A 329 -10.17 6.82 -9.21
CA LEU A 329 -11.64 6.80 -9.24
C LEU A 329 -12.21 8.03 -9.96
N LEU A 330 -11.64 9.21 -9.71
CA LEU A 330 -12.04 10.45 -10.37
C LEU A 330 -11.81 10.39 -11.89
N PHE A 331 -10.70 9.78 -12.33
CA PHE A 331 -10.44 9.50 -13.75
C PHE A 331 -11.54 8.62 -14.36
N TRP A 332 -11.93 7.53 -13.71
CA TRP A 332 -13.01 6.66 -14.19
C TRP A 332 -14.40 7.31 -14.08
N GLN A 333 -14.58 8.28 -13.20
CA GLN A 333 -15.82 9.03 -13.04
C GLN A 333 -15.98 10.23 -13.97
N ASP A 334 -15.03 10.45 -14.89
CA ASP A 334 -14.97 11.59 -15.80
C ASP A 334 -14.86 12.95 -15.06
N ARG A 335 -14.29 12.94 -13.86
CA ARG A 335 -14.06 14.13 -13.01
C ARG A 335 -12.63 14.61 -13.15
N ASP A 336 -12.23 14.83 -14.41
CA ASP A 336 -10.84 14.98 -14.82
C ASP A 336 -10.11 16.14 -14.10
N ALA A 337 -10.76 17.29 -13.90
CA ALA A 337 -10.15 18.42 -13.18
C ALA A 337 -9.79 18.08 -11.72
N ALA A 338 -10.69 17.41 -10.99
CA ALA A 338 -10.42 16.96 -9.62
C ALA A 338 -9.37 15.83 -9.59
N ALA A 339 -9.34 14.97 -10.61
CA ALA A 339 -8.29 13.95 -10.75
C ALA A 339 -6.91 14.60 -10.92
N VAL A 340 -6.81 15.65 -11.76
CA VAL A 340 -5.57 16.42 -11.99
C VAL A 340 -5.04 17.03 -10.70
N GLU A 341 -5.91 17.56 -9.84
CA GLU A 341 -5.50 18.05 -8.51
C GLU A 341 -4.82 16.96 -7.68
N GLN A 342 -5.40 15.75 -7.65
CA GLN A 342 -4.80 14.63 -6.92
C GLN A 342 -3.48 14.17 -7.53
N PHE A 343 -3.39 14.11 -8.87
CA PHE A 343 -2.15 13.76 -9.55
C PHE A 343 -1.02 14.74 -9.18
N ARG A 344 -1.28 16.05 -9.11
CA ARG A 344 -0.24 17.04 -8.73
C ARG A 344 0.39 16.78 -7.36
N HIS A 345 -0.35 16.19 -6.43
CA HIS A 345 0.15 15.88 -5.09
C HIS A 345 1.01 14.62 -5.02
N VAL A 346 0.82 13.67 -5.93
CA VAL A 346 1.46 12.34 -5.87
C VAL A 346 2.36 12.01 -7.05
N ASP A 347 2.44 12.91 -8.05
CA ASP A 347 3.25 12.68 -9.23
C ASP A 347 4.74 12.51 -8.89
N GLY A 348 5.43 11.68 -9.67
CA GLY A 348 6.80 11.26 -9.39
C GLY A 348 6.92 9.99 -8.56
N HIS A 349 5.95 9.66 -7.69
CA HIS A 349 5.99 8.50 -6.80
C HIS A 349 4.72 7.67 -6.90
N ILE A 350 4.78 6.50 -7.56
CA ILE A 350 3.60 5.71 -7.94
C ILE A 350 3.63 4.29 -7.33
N GLY A 351 4.46 4.04 -6.34
CA GLY A 351 4.54 2.79 -5.58
C GLY A 351 3.35 2.58 -4.63
N ALA A 352 2.13 2.82 -5.11
CA ALA A 352 0.88 2.69 -4.38
C ALA A 352 -0.20 2.00 -5.25
N PRO A 353 -1.14 1.26 -4.65
CA PRO A 353 -2.39 0.93 -5.31
C PRO A 353 -3.11 2.22 -5.73
N PRO A 354 -3.79 2.21 -6.89
CA PRO A 354 -4.03 1.05 -7.75
C PRO A 354 -2.93 0.77 -8.78
N TRP A 355 -1.94 1.65 -8.91
CA TRP A 355 -0.92 1.62 -9.97
C TRP A 355 0.03 0.44 -9.84
N SER A 356 0.47 0.15 -8.62
CA SER A 356 1.40 -0.94 -8.32
C SER A 356 0.82 -2.33 -8.61
N TYR A 357 -0.48 -2.45 -8.85
CA TYR A 357 -1.16 -3.72 -9.16
C TYR A 357 -1.26 -3.95 -10.67
N ALA A 358 -0.95 -2.93 -11.50
CA ALA A 358 -0.94 -3.10 -12.93
C ALA A 358 0.33 -3.84 -13.37
N ALA A 359 0.23 -4.67 -14.41
CA ALA A 359 1.41 -5.31 -15.03
C ALA A 359 2.44 -4.29 -15.55
N SER A 360 2.01 -3.05 -15.83
CA SER A 360 2.88 -1.94 -16.19
C SER A 360 2.45 -0.69 -15.42
N PRO A 361 2.95 -0.50 -14.18
CA PRO A 361 2.50 0.58 -13.29
C PRO A 361 2.66 1.96 -13.90
N ARG A 362 3.83 2.24 -14.50
CA ARG A 362 4.14 3.50 -15.18
C ARG A 362 3.14 3.80 -16.28
N SER A 363 2.96 2.86 -17.20
CA SER A 363 2.05 3.02 -18.34
C SER A 363 0.59 3.17 -17.91
N ARG A 364 0.16 2.47 -16.85
CA ARG A 364 -1.20 2.63 -16.28
C ARG A 364 -1.39 4.00 -15.65
N TYR A 365 -0.41 4.49 -14.91
CA TYR A 365 -0.45 5.80 -14.26
C TYR A 365 -0.49 6.93 -15.28
N VAL A 366 0.45 6.95 -16.25
CA VAL A 366 0.49 8.01 -17.27
C VAL A 366 -0.73 7.97 -18.18
N TYR A 367 -1.30 6.79 -18.47
CA TYR A 367 -2.55 6.70 -19.22
C TYR A 367 -3.67 7.50 -18.56
N ALA A 368 -3.88 7.32 -17.24
CA ALA A 368 -4.93 8.03 -16.52
C ALA A 368 -4.59 9.51 -16.33
N ARG A 369 -3.36 9.82 -15.90
CA ARG A 369 -2.89 11.19 -15.65
C ARG A 369 -2.91 12.03 -16.92
N ASP A 370 -2.24 11.58 -17.97
CA ASP A 370 -2.07 12.36 -19.20
C ASP A 370 -3.40 12.53 -19.93
N TRP A 371 -4.34 11.59 -19.76
CA TRP A 371 -5.72 11.78 -20.20
C TRP A 371 -6.39 12.94 -19.45
N ALA A 372 -6.45 12.86 -18.13
CA ALA A 372 -7.13 13.85 -17.30
C ALA A 372 -6.53 15.25 -17.49
N VAL A 373 -5.20 15.35 -17.58
CA VAL A 373 -4.49 16.62 -17.82
C VAL A 373 -4.87 17.21 -19.17
N ARG A 374 -4.88 16.42 -20.25
CA ARG A 374 -5.22 16.92 -21.58
C ARG A 374 -6.67 17.34 -21.70
N VAL A 375 -7.61 16.56 -21.16
CA VAL A 375 -9.03 16.93 -21.12
C VAL A 375 -9.22 18.25 -20.37
N THR A 376 -8.52 18.44 -19.25
CA THR A 376 -8.62 19.66 -18.43
C THR A 376 -7.91 20.87 -19.05
N ALA A 377 -6.83 20.67 -19.80
CA ALA A 377 -6.07 21.76 -20.42
C ALA A 377 -6.66 22.23 -21.77
N LEU A 378 -7.44 21.37 -22.43
CA LEU A 378 -8.04 21.64 -23.74
C LEU A 378 -9.55 21.98 -23.66
N GLY A 379 -10.19 21.71 -22.53
CA GLY A 379 -11.57 22.10 -22.22
C GLY A 379 -11.60 23.38 -21.40
#